data_AF-A0A316WHH2-F1
#
_entry.id   AF-A0A316WHH2-F1
#
_cell.length_a   1.000
_cell.length_b   1.000
_cell.length_c   1.000
_cell.angle_alpha   90.00
_cell.angle_beta   90.00
_cell.angle_gamma   90.00
#
_symmetry.space_group_name_H-M   'P 1'
#
loop_
_entity.id
_entity.type
_entity.pdbx_description
1 polymer ?
#
loop_
_entity_poly.entity_id
_entity_poly.type
_entity_poly.pdbx_seq_one_letter_code
_entity_poly.pdbx_strand_id
1 'polypeptide(L)'
;MKKVILLAAFGVAGLVNAKGNDTGKVIKTVESTEATTVQKTVAYQECGVVVTYWSGGQVVGQETITSDQPDLQSCQNFQTGVKVALWAAGFWLS
;
A
#
# COMPACT_ATOMS: atom_id res chain seq x y z
N MET A 1 40.52 -0.96 1.13
CA MET A 1 39.82 -2.13 1.70
C MET A 1 38.34 -2.02 1.35
N LYS A 2 37.81 -2.88 0.48
CA LYS A 2 36.43 -2.82 -0.02
C LYS A 2 35.56 -3.77 0.80
N LYS A 3 34.57 -3.25 1.51
CA LYS A 3 33.53 -4.05 2.17
C LYS A 3 32.30 -4.04 1.25
N VAL A 4 32.08 -5.15 0.55
CA VAL A 4 30.88 -5.43 -0.23
C VAL A 4 29.86 -6.02 0.75
N ILE A 5 28.80 -5.28 1.06
CA ILE A 5 27.68 -5.83 1.82
C ILE A 5 26.65 -6.29 0.80
N LEU A 6 26.55 -7.61 0.64
CA LEU A 6 25.55 -8.29 -0.17
C LEU A 6 24.22 -8.23 0.62
N LEU A 7 23.29 -7.35 0.25
CA LEU A 7 21.91 -7.43 0.77
C LEU A 7 21.13 -8.41 -0.11
N ALA A 8 20.77 -9.56 0.48
CA ALA A 8 19.86 -10.51 -0.14
C ALA A 8 18.46 -9.90 -0.27
N ALA A 9 17.92 -9.91 -1.49
CA ALA A 9 16.54 -9.56 -1.75
C ALA A 9 15.61 -10.66 -1.20
N PHE A 10 14.79 -10.34 -0.21
CA PHE A 10 13.68 -11.20 0.19
C PHE A 10 12.56 -11.04 -0.85
N GLY A 11 12.53 -11.95 -1.82
CA GLY A 11 11.43 -12.06 -2.76
C GLY A 11 10.16 -12.52 -2.03
N VAL A 12 9.10 -11.72 -2.10
CA VAL A 12 7.74 -12.17 -1.77
C VAL A 12 7.23 -12.97 -2.96
N ALA A 13 7.37 -14.29 -2.90
CA ALA A 13 6.68 -15.21 -3.80
C ALA A 13 5.40 -15.71 -3.13
N GLY A 14 4.26 -15.43 -3.77
CA GLY A 14 3.09 -16.31 -3.79
C GLY A 14 1.95 -15.97 -2.83
N LEU A 15 0.83 -15.49 -3.41
CA LEU A 15 -0.50 -16.04 -3.17
C LEU A 15 -1.31 -15.94 -4.48
N VAL A 16 -1.26 -17.00 -5.29
CA VAL A 16 -2.22 -17.23 -6.37
C VAL A 16 -3.53 -17.72 -5.76
N ASN A 17 -4.61 -16.96 -5.89
CA ASN A 17 -5.95 -17.46 -5.58
C ASN A 17 -6.59 -17.96 -6.89
N ALA A 18 -6.55 -19.27 -7.09
CA ALA A 18 -7.41 -19.97 -8.04
C ALA A 18 -8.50 -20.70 -7.24
N LYS A 19 -9.76 -20.29 -7.41
CA LYS A 19 -10.93 -21.11 -7.05
C LYS A 19 -12.03 -20.88 -8.09
N GLY A 20 -12.26 -21.91 -8.89
CA GLY A 20 -13.35 -21.98 -9.88
C GLY A 20 -14.63 -22.62 -9.33
N ASN A 21 -15.56 -22.83 -10.27
CA ASN A 21 -16.93 -23.40 -10.24
C ASN A 21 -18.06 -22.41 -9.91
N ASP A 22 -19.18 -22.35 -10.63
CA ASP A 22 -19.73 -23.26 -11.64
C ASP A 22 -20.94 -22.64 -12.39
N THR A 23 -21.20 -23.16 -13.59
CA THR A 23 -22.49 -23.27 -14.33
C THR A 23 -23.30 -22.04 -14.74
N GLY A 24 -23.55 -21.95 -16.05
CA GLY A 24 -24.18 -20.82 -16.72
C GLY A 24 -25.66 -20.98 -17.08
N LYS A 25 -26.17 -19.94 -17.74
CA LYS A 25 -27.22 -20.02 -18.77
C LYS A 25 -27.24 -18.75 -19.60
N VAL A 26 -26.89 -18.89 -20.87
CA VAL A 26 -26.97 -17.89 -21.94
C VAL A 26 -28.41 -17.80 -22.44
N ILE A 27 -28.97 -16.58 -22.56
CA ILE A 27 -30.00 -16.25 -23.56
C ILE A 27 -29.76 -14.81 -24.12
N LYS A 28 -29.24 -14.78 -25.36
CA LYS A 28 -29.43 -13.87 -26.52
C LYS A 28 -29.16 -12.35 -26.37
N THR A 29 -28.10 -11.73 -26.96
CA THR A 29 -27.76 -11.52 -28.41
C THR A 29 -28.74 -10.53 -29.06
N VAL A 30 -28.44 -9.33 -29.59
CA VAL A 30 -27.27 -8.49 -30.00
C VAL A 30 -27.86 -7.06 -30.22
N GLU A 31 -27.24 -5.91 -29.97
CA GLU A 31 -26.09 -5.20 -30.60
C GLU A 31 -26.19 -3.75 -30.00
N SER A 32 -25.19 -2.98 -29.60
CA SER A 32 -23.74 -3.01 -29.77
C SER A 32 -23.10 -2.17 -28.65
N THR A 33 -22.24 -2.82 -27.85
CA THR A 33 -21.22 -2.27 -26.94
C THR A 33 -21.66 -1.21 -25.92
N GLU A 34 -22.49 -1.63 -24.97
CA GLU A 34 -22.53 -1.04 -23.63
C GLU A 34 -21.31 -1.49 -22.81
N ALA A 35 -20.71 -0.56 -22.07
CA ALA A 35 -20.20 -0.89 -20.74
C ALA A 35 -20.57 0.27 -19.83
N THR A 36 -21.85 0.28 -19.44
CA THR A 36 -22.30 0.80 -18.15
C THR A 36 -21.45 0.11 -17.07
N THR A 37 -20.25 0.64 -16.83
CA THR A 37 -19.52 0.36 -15.62
C THR A 37 -20.31 1.06 -14.55
N VAL A 38 -21.08 0.28 -13.80
CA VAL A 38 -21.38 0.61 -12.42
C VAL A 38 -20.03 1.00 -11.83
N GLN A 39 -19.77 2.30 -11.77
CA GLN A 39 -18.59 2.85 -11.14
C GLN A 39 -18.75 2.41 -9.69
N LYS A 40 -18.15 1.27 -9.34
CA LYS A 40 -17.86 0.91 -7.98
C LYS A 40 -16.98 2.06 -7.53
N THR A 41 -17.59 3.06 -6.91
CA THR A 41 -16.89 4.15 -6.25
C THR A 41 -15.98 3.46 -5.26
N VAL A 42 -14.73 3.25 -5.65
CA VAL A 42 -13.71 2.74 -4.75
C VAL A 42 -13.58 3.86 -3.75
N ALA A 43 -14.15 3.67 -2.57
CA ALA A 43 -14.08 4.66 -1.50
C ALA A 43 -12.63 4.67 -1.04
N TYR A 44 -11.81 5.51 -1.67
CA TYR A 44 -10.44 5.74 -1.24
C TYR A 44 -10.48 6.37 0.15
N GLN A 45 -9.68 5.83 1.04
CA GLN A 45 -9.49 6.36 2.38
C GLN A 45 -8.17 7.13 2.39
N GLU A 46 -8.21 8.39 2.83
CA GLU A 46 -6.99 9.16 3.07
C GLU A 46 -6.29 8.60 4.32
N CYS A 47 -5.08 8.07 4.13
CA CYS A 47 -4.24 7.58 5.21
C CYS A 47 -3.18 8.63 5.52
N GLY A 48 -3.07 9.05 6.78
CA GLY A 48 -2.04 9.98 7.24
C GLY A 48 -1.06 9.34 8.22
N VAL A 49 0.21 9.72 8.13
CA VAL A 49 1.24 9.49 9.15
C VAL A 49 1.78 10.83 9.61
N VAL A 50 1.66 11.11 10.89
CA VAL A 50 2.29 12.28 11.51
C VAL A 50 3.63 11.87 12.07
N VAL A 51 4.70 12.48 11.56
CA VAL A 51 6.08 12.25 11.99
C VAL A 51 6.50 13.45 12.84
N THR A 52 6.91 13.21 14.07
CA THR A 52 7.46 14.24 14.95
C THR A 52 8.94 13.98 15.13
N TYR A 53 9.78 14.93 14.74
CA TYR A 53 11.22 14.83 14.83
C TYR A 53 11.69 15.36 16.19
N TRP A 54 12.54 14.59 16.87
CA TRP A 54 13.10 14.93 18.17
C TRP A 54 14.61 15.06 18.11
N SER A 55 15.16 16.06 18.80
CA SER A 55 16.59 16.20 19.04
C SER A 55 16.81 16.70 20.46
N GLY A 56 17.68 16.04 21.22
CA GLY A 56 17.98 16.42 22.61
C GLY A 56 16.75 16.46 23.54
N GLY A 57 15.72 15.63 23.28
CA GLY A 57 14.48 15.62 24.07
C GLY A 57 13.49 16.74 23.73
N GLN A 58 13.76 17.53 22.68
CA GLN A 58 12.86 18.58 22.20
C GLN A 58 12.36 18.26 20.80
N VAL A 59 11.12 18.67 20.50
CA VAL A 59 10.58 18.60 19.14
C VAL A 59 11.28 19.64 18.28
N VAL A 60 11.92 19.19 17.20
CA VAL A 60 12.59 20.05 16.23
C VAL A 60 11.80 20.23 14.94
N GLY A 61 10.75 19.45 14.73
CA GLY A 61 9.89 19.56 13.57
C GLY A 61 8.78 18.53 13.57
N GLN A 62 7.81 18.75 12.69
CA GLN A 62 6.71 17.83 12.46
C GLN A 62 6.36 17.84 10.98
N GLU A 63 6.05 16.67 10.43
CA GLU A 63 5.64 16.48 9.05
C GLU A 63 4.42 15.56 9.02
N THR A 64 3.50 15.82 8.09
CA THR A 64 2.36 14.95 7.86
C THR A 64 2.45 14.40 6.45
N ILE A 65 2.54 13.08 6.34
CA ILE A 65 2.65 12.36 5.07
C ILE A 65 1.31 11.67 4.84
N THR A 66 0.62 12.04 3.76
CA THR A 66 -0.69 11.48 3.41
C THR A 66 -0.64 10.68 2.12
N SER A 67 -1.56 9.72 1.99
CA SER A 67 -1.74 8.93 0.78
C SER A 67 -3.15 8.37 0.71
N ASP A 68 -3.78 8.47 -0.47
CA ASP A 68 -5.06 7.82 -0.74
C ASP A 68 -4.85 6.32 -0.99
N GLN A 69 -5.48 5.48 -0.18
CA GLN A 69 -5.41 4.03 -0.31
C GLN A 69 -6.79 3.41 -0.50
N PRO A 70 -6.88 2.29 -1.22
CA PRO A 70 -8.17 1.67 -1.57
C PRO A 70 -8.85 0.97 -0.37
N ASP A 71 -8.10 0.64 0.68
CA ASP A 71 -8.58 -0.10 1.84
C ASP A 71 -7.68 0.09 3.08
N LEU A 72 -8.17 -0.35 4.24
CA LEU A 72 -7.47 -0.21 5.53
C LEU A 72 -6.14 -0.98 5.60
N GLN A 73 -6.04 -2.15 4.95
CA GLN A 73 -4.81 -2.93 4.93
C GLN A 73 -3.73 -2.19 4.14
N SER A 74 -4.12 -1.59 3.01
CA SER A 74 -3.27 -0.70 2.22
C SER A 74 -2.81 0.53 3.02
N CYS A 75 -3.69 1.14 3.84
CA CYS A 75 -3.27 2.19 4.81
C CYS A 75 -2.20 1.68 5.79
N GLN A 76 -2.40 0.52 6.42
CA GLN A 76 -1.45 -0.03 7.40
C GLN A 76 -0.09 -0.35 6.75
N ASN A 77 -0.11 -0.85 5.51
CA ASN A 77 1.09 -1.07 4.72
C ASN A 77 1.82 0.23 4.42
N PHE A 78 1.09 1.30 4.05
CA PHE A 78 1.66 2.63 3.86
C PHE A 78 2.32 3.15 5.14
N GLN A 79 1.62 3.07 6.29
CA GLN A 79 2.17 3.48 7.59
C GLN A 79 3.45 2.71 7.95
N THR A 80 3.46 1.41 7.67
CA THR A 80 4.64 0.54 7.87
C THR A 80 5.78 0.94 6.94
N GLY A 81 5.48 1.24 5.67
CA GLY A 81 6.44 1.74 4.69
C GLY A 81 7.10 3.04 5.13
N VAL A 82 6.31 4.00 5.65
CA VAL A 82 6.84 5.27 6.19
C VAL A 82 7.79 5.00 7.36
N LYS A 83 7.43 4.10 8.29
CA LYS A 83 8.33 3.71 9.39
C LYS A 83 9.64 3.11 8.88
N VAL A 84 9.58 2.17 7.94
CA VAL A 84 10.78 1.54 7.36
C VAL A 84 11.65 2.58 6.64
N ALA A 85 11.05 3.51 5.90
CA ALA A 85 11.77 4.58 5.22
C ALA A 85 12.48 5.51 6.21
N LEU A 86 11.80 5.91 7.29
CA LEU A 86 12.40 6.73 8.35
C LEU A 86 13.54 5.98 9.06
N TRP A 87 13.36 4.70 9.35
CA TRP A 87 14.41 3.88 9.94
C TRP A 87 15.62 3.75 9.01
N ALA A 88 15.40 3.53 7.71
CA ALA A 88 16.45 3.49 6.69
C ALA A 88 17.16 4.84 6.51
N ALA A 89 16.45 5.96 6.73
CA ALA A 89 17.03 7.30 6.77
C ALA A 89 17.84 7.59 8.04
N GLY A 90 17.88 6.65 9.00
CA GLY A 90 18.66 6.75 10.23
C GLY A 90 17.90 7.32 11.42
N PHE A 91 16.58 7.50 11.32
CA PHE A 91 15.76 7.90 12.45
C PHE A 91 15.47 6.71 13.37
N TRP A 92 15.55 6.95 14.67
CA TRP A 92 15.09 5.98 15.66
C TRP A 92 13.62 6.20 15.94
N LEU A 93 12.81 5.16 15.73
CA LEU A 93 11.37 5.21 16.00
C LEU A 93 11.14 4.85 17.46
N SER A 94 10.57 5.79 18.22
CA SER A 94 10.16 5.62 19.62
C SER A 94 8.69 5.27 19.76
#